data_AF-A0A6N7GSJ5-F1
#
_entry.id   AF-A0A6N7GSJ5-F1
#
_cell.length_a   1.000
_cell.length_b   1.000
_cell.length_c   1.000
_cell.angle_alpha   90.00
_cell.angle_beta   90.00
_cell.angle_gamma   90.00
#
_symmetry.space_group_name_H-M   'P 1'
#
loop_
_entity.id
_entity.type
_entity.pdbx_description
1 polymer ?
#
loop_
_entity_poly.entity_id
_entity_poly.type
_entity_poly.pdbx_seq_one_letter_code
_entity_poly.pdbx_strand_id
1 'polypeptide(L)'
;MIRSRITAVVIAACALAATAAGAQPTSPEGGDARFTFHRADEGYLRLDGRSGQVAMCNRRTSGWQCQLVPDERTALEAEISRLQNDNAALKKELLSRDLPLPDGMRPDQAGKSQVRRPQSPDDAEINRVMSVIEKVWRRLVEMIASVQRDIQKRI
;
A
#
# COMPACT_ATOMS: atom_id res chain seq x y z
N MET A 1 24.86 74.96 -21.48
CA MET A 1 23.40 74.64 -21.37
C MET A 1 23.01 73.23 -21.85
N ILE A 2 23.83 72.52 -22.64
CA ILE A 2 23.48 71.18 -23.18
C ILE A 2 23.66 70.05 -22.15
N ARG A 3 24.66 70.14 -21.26
CA ARG A 3 24.93 69.12 -20.22
C ARG A 3 23.82 69.00 -19.15
N SER A 4 23.07 70.07 -18.91
CA SER A 4 21.99 70.09 -17.91
C SER A 4 20.65 69.53 -18.43
N ARG A 5 20.50 69.37 -19.76
CA ARG A 5 19.32 68.75 -20.37
C ARG A 5 19.43 67.23 -20.47
N ILE A 6 20.65 66.69 -20.48
CA ILE A 6 20.89 65.24 -20.54
C ILE A 6 20.54 64.58 -19.20
N THR A 7 20.83 65.23 -18.08
CA THR A 7 20.51 64.72 -16.73
C THR A 7 19.00 64.65 -16.45
N ALA A 8 18.19 65.53 -17.05
CA ALA A 8 16.74 65.52 -16.86
C ALA A 8 16.04 64.37 -17.61
N VAL A 9 16.61 63.89 -18.73
CA VAL A 9 16.01 62.82 -19.54
C VAL A 9 16.31 61.44 -18.95
N VAL A 10 17.47 61.25 -18.30
CA VAL A 10 17.84 59.96 -17.69
C VAL A 10 16.99 59.65 -16.46
N ILE A 11 16.57 60.66 -15.69
CA ILE A 11 15.75 60.46 -14.48
C ILE A 11 14.28 60.15 -14.83
N ALA A 12 13.76 60.66 -15.96
CA ALA A 12 12.41 60.36 -16.42
C ALA A 12 12.27 58.95 -17.03
N ALA A 13 13.34 58.38 -17.58
CA ALA A 13 13.32 57.03 -18.16
C ALA A 13 13.38 55.91 -17.10
N CYS A 14 14.00 56.15 -15.94
CA CYS A 14 14.04 55.17 -14.85
C CYS A 14 12.72 55.09 -14.04
N ALA A 15 11.83 56.06 -14.17
CA ALA A 15 10.57 56.07 -13.42
C ALA A 15 9.46 55.18 -14.04
N LEU A 16 9.59 54.75 -15.30
CA LEU A 16 8.61 53.89 -15.97
C LEU A 16 8.94 52.39 -15.91
N ALA A 17 10.08 51.99 -15.33
CA ALA A 17 10.46 50.58 -15.20
C ALA A 17 9.94 49.92 -13.91
N ALA A 18 9.16 50.63 -13.08
CA ALA A 18 8.69 50.14 -11.78
C ALA A 18 7.34 49.41 -11.82
N THR A 19 6.69 49.26 -12.98
CA THR A 19 5.32 48.69 -13.07
C THR A 19 5.25 47.29 -13.69
N ALA A 20 6.29 46.47 -13.52
CA ALA A 20 6.26 45.07 -13.92
C ALA A 20 6.86 44.13 -12.85
N ALA A 21 6.54 44.36 -11.57
CA ALA A 21 6.52 43.26 -10.60
C ALA A 21 5.22 42.46 -10.81
N GLY A 22 5.15 41.78 -11.95
CA GLY A 22 4.08 40.83 -12.24
C GLY A 22 4.18 39.67 -11.25
N ALA A 23 3.23 39.64 -10.33
CA ALA A 23 2.73 38.47 -9.60
C ALA A 23 3.55 37.19 -9.77
N GLN A 24 4.55 36.98 -8.91
CA GLN A 24 4.99 35.63 -8.63
C GLN A 24 3.79 34.92 -7.97
N PRO A 25 3.33 33.76 -8.48
CA PRO A 25 2.36 32.97 -7.74
C PRO A 25 3.03 32.55 -6.44
N THR A 26 2.66 33.20 -5.34
CA THR A 26 2.90 32.68 -4.01
C THR A 26 2.06 31.41 -3.91
N SER A 27 2.63 30.26 -4.29
CA SER A 27 2.16 29.00 -3.74
C SER A 27 2.23 29.17 -2.22
N PRO A 28 1.12 29.01 -1.48
CA PRO A 28 1.18 28.98 -0.04
C PRO A 28 1.86 27.67 0.38
N GLU A 29 3.19 27.63 0.31
CA GLU A 29 3.99 26.68 1.07
C GLU A 29 3.95 27.15 2.52
N GLY A 30 2.98 26.65 3.29
CA GLY A 30 2.89 26.99 4.71
C GLY A 30 1.56 26.65 5.34
N GLY A 31 1.48 25.43 5.90
CA GLY A 31 0.63 25.05 7.05
C GLY A 31 -0.87 25.34 6.96
N ASP A 32 -1.68 24.28 6.83
CA ASP A 32 -3.15 24.29 6.92
C ASP A 32 -3.94 24.61 5.63
N ALA A 33 -3.34 24.36 4.47
CA ALA A 33 -4.10 24.31 3.23
C ALA A 33 -4.89 22.98 3.15
N ARG A 34 -6.22 23.02 3.32
CA ARG A 34 -7.09 21.84 3.16
C ARG A 34 -6.90 21.12 1.83
N PHE A 35 -6.64 21.86 0.75
CA PHE A 35 -6.45 21.28 -0.58
C PHE A 35 -5.02 21.50 -1.06
N THR A 36 -4.32 20.43 -1.42
CA THR A 36 -3.02 20.50 -2.10
C THR A 36 -3.17 20.06 -3.55
N PHE A 37 -2.45 20.72 -4.46
CA PHE A 37 -2.48 20.42 -5.88
C PHE A 37 -1.11 19.96 -6.36
N HIS A 38 -1.08 18.85 -7.09
CA HIS A 38 0.09 18.28 -7.73
C HIS A 38 -0.11 18.28 -9.24
N ARG A 39 0.91 18.66 -10.00
CA ARG A 39 0.84 18.61 -11.47
C ARG A 39 0.85 17.14 -11.94
N ALA A 40 -0.04 16.81 -12.87
CA ALA A 40 -0.10 15.53 -13.57
C ALA A 40 -0.05 15.79 -15.09
N ASP A 41 0.05 14.73 -15.90
CA ASP A 41 0.25 14.86 -17.36
C ASP A 41 -0.86 15.68 -18.04
N GLU A 42 -2.13 15.34 -17.75
CA GLU A 42 -3.32 15.92 -18.38
C GLU A 42 -4.00 17.00 -17.50
N GLY A 43 -3.35 17.47 -16.42
CA GLY A 43 -3.95 18.44 -15.51
C GLY A 43 -3.31 18.49 -14.11
N TYR A 44 -4.16 18.50 -13.08
CA TYR A 44 -3.74 18.58 -11.69
C TYR A 44 -4.47 17.55 -10.83
N LEU A 45 -3.75 16.87 -9.95
CA LEU A 45 -4.32 16.07 -8.88
C LEU A 45 -4.53 16.96 -7.66
N ARG A 46 -5.77 17.05 -7.18
CA ARG A 46 -6.13 17.71 -5.93
C ARG A 46 -6.29 16.69 -4.82
N LEU A 47 -5.56 16.83 -3.73
CA LEU A 47 -5.72 16.07 -2.50
C LEU A 47 -6.46 16.92 -1.46
N ASP A 48 -7.55 16.39 -0.89
CA ASP A 48 -8.21 16.96 0.30
C ASP A 48 -7.56 16.39 1.57
N GLY A 49 -6.78 17.21 2.28
CA GLY A 49 -6.09 16.83 3.51
C GLY A 49 -7.01 16.48 4.68
N ARG A 50 -8.32 16.76 4.60
CA ARG A 50 -9.29 16.35 5.64
C ARG A 50 -9.89 14.97 5.39
N SER A 51 -10.18 14.64 4.14
CA SER A 51 -10.86 13.38 3.78
C SER A 51 -9.94 12.35 3.14
N GLY A 52 -8.75 12.75 2.71
CA GLY A 52 -7.84 11.92 1.90
C GLY A 52 -8.29 11.74 0.46
N GLN A 53 -9.40 12.37 0.04
CA GLN A 53 -9.93 12.20 -1.32
C GLN A 53 -9.03 12.86 -2.36
N VAL A 54 -8.79 12.15 -3.46
CA VAL A 54 -8.05 12.65 -4.62
C VAL A 54 -9.03 12.93 -5.76
N ALA A 55 -8.85 14.06 -6.43
CA ALA A 55 -9.63 14.42 -7.62
C ALA A 55 -8.69 14.82 -8.77
N MET A 56 -9.00 14.38 -9.98
CA MET A 56 -8.33 14.81 -11.20
C MET A 56 -9.01 16.07 -11.74
N CYS A 57 -8.27 17.16 -11.79
CA CYS A 57 -8.72 18.46 -12.27
C CYS A 57 -8.09 18.74 -13.64
N ASN A 58 -8.93 18.89 -14.67
CA ASN A 58 -8.50 19.27 -16.00
C ASN A 58 -9.36 20.40 -16.57
N ARG A 59 -8.85 21.04 -17.62
CA ARG A 59 -9.57 22.10 -18.33
C ARG A 59 -10.52 21.47 -19.34
N ARG A 60 -11.81 21.74 -19.20
CA ARG A 60 -12.88 21.38 -20.14
C ARG A 60 -13.29 22.61 -20.95
N THR A 61 -14.14 22.41 -21.95
CA THR A 61 -14.69 23.49 -22.79
C THR A 61 -15.45 24.55 -21.98
N SER A 62 -16.07 24.16 -20.86
CA SER A 62 -16.81 25.04 -19.95
C SER A 62 -15.98 25.62 -18.80
N GLY A 63 -14.66 25.38 -18.77
CA GLY A 63 -13.77 25.81 -17.69
C GLY A 63 -13.08 24.65 -16.96
N TRP A 64 -12.56 24.92 -15.77
CA TRP A 64 -11.91 23.89 -14.95
C TRP A 64 -12.94 22.99 -14.28
N GLN A 65 -12.71 21.67 -14.32
CA GLN A 65 -13.55 20.72 -13.62
C GLN A 65 -12.69 19.65 -12.94
N CYS A 66 -13.01 19.35 -11.68
CA CYS A 66 -12.38 18.30 -10.90
C CYS A 66 -13.33 17.11 -10.76
N GLN A 67 -12.90 15.95 -11.24
CA GLN A 67 -13.61 14.68 -11.08
C GLN A 67 -12.95 13.91 -9.95
N LEU A 68 -13.73 13.48 -8.96
CA LEU A 68 -13.23 12.57 -7.92
C LEU A 68 -12.64 11.34 -8.60
N VAL A 69 -11.41 11.00 -8.24
CA VAL A 69 -10.86 9.70 -8.62
C VAL A 69 -11.71 8.68 -7.87
N PRO A 70 -12.42 7.78 -8.56
CA PRO A 70 -13.28 6.82 -7.91
C PRO A 70 -12.44 6.06 -6.87
N ASP A 71 -12.99 5.92 -5.67
CA ASP A 71 -12.39 5.05 -4.66
C ASP A 71 -12.63 3.61 -5.10
N GLU A 72 -11.78 3.13 -6.02
CA GLU A 72 -11.87 1.80 -6.60
C GLU A 72 -11.93 0.74 -5.50
N ARG A 73 -11.43 1.03 -4.29
CA ARG A 73 -11.54 0.17 -3.11
C ARG A 73 -12.98 -0.22 -2.82
N THR A 74 -13.91 0.72 -2.67
CA THR A 74 -15.30 0.38 -2.31
C THR A 74 -16.02 -0.38 -3.42
N ALA A 75 -15.78 0.00 -4.68
CA ALA A 75 -16.38 -0.71 -5.82
C ALA A 75 -15.84 -2.15 -5.93
N LEU A 76 -14.53 -2.33 -5.74
CA LEU A 76 -13.89 -3.63 -5.75
C LEU A 76 -14.29 -4.46 -4.52
N GLU A 77 -14.43 -3.87 -3.34
CA GLU A 77 -14.89 -4.55 -2.12
C GLU A 77 -16.34 -5.05 -2.27
N ALA A 78 -17.21 -4.25 -2.90
CA ALA A 78 -18.57 -4.68 -3.24
C ALA A 78 -18.57 -5.86 -4.21
N GLU A 79 -17.72 -5.81 -5.25
CA GLU A 79 -17.60 -6.89 -6.22
C GLU A 79 -16.96 -8.16 -5.61
N ILE A 80 -15.95 -8.03 -4.75
CA ILE A 80 -15.36 -9.13 -3.98
C ILE A 80 -16.44 -9.80 -3.11
N SER A 81 -17.25 -9.00 -2.41
CA SER A 81 -18.32 -9.53 -1.56
C SER A 81 -19.38 -10.27 -2.38
N ARG A 82 -19.75 -9.73 -3.55
CA ARG A 82 -20.66 -10.38 -4.50
C ARG A 82 -20.08 -11.71 -4.99
N LEU A 83 -18.84 -11.72 -5.45
CA LEU A 83 -18.15 -12.92 -5.95
C LEU A 83 -17.95 -13.97 -4.86
N GLN A 84 -17.69 -13.58 -3.62
CA GLN A 84 -17.60 -14.50 -2.49
C GLN A 84 -18.94 -15.19 -2.22
N ASN A 85 -20.05 -14.43 -2.25
CA ASN A 85 -21.40 -14.99 -2.09
C ASN A 85 -21.76 -15.96 -3.22
N ASP A 86 -21.48 -15.58 -4.47
CA ASP A 86 -21.73 -16.43 -5.63
C ASP A 86 -20.91 -17.73 -5.56
N ASN A 87 -19.63 -17.64 -5.20
CA ASN A 87 -18.78 -18.82 -5.00
C ASN A 87 -19.30 -19.71 -3.88
N ALA A 88 -19.74 -19.15 -2.76
CA ALA A 88 -20.31 -19.93 -1.66
C ALA A 88 -21.60 -20.65 -2.10
N ALA A 89 -22.45 -19.97 -2.86
CA ALA A 89 -23.67 -20.55 -3.42
C ALA A 89 -23.36 -21.70 -4.41
N LEU A 90 -22.43 -21.48 -5.34
CA LEU A 90 -22.02 -22.49 -6.32
C LEU A 90 -21.36 -23.71 -5.65
N LYS A 91 -20.46 -23.48 -4.68
CA LYS A 91 -19.86 -24.58 -3.89
C LYS A 91 -20.95 -25.39 -3.19
N LYS A 92 -21.96 -24.74 -2.61
CA LYS A 92 -23.09 -25.41 -1.97
C LYS A 92 -23.92 -26.22 -2.98
N GLU A 93 -24.16 -25.69 -4.17
CA GLU A 93 -24.90 -26.39 -5.23
C GLU A 93 -24.14 -27.63 -5.72
N LEU A 94 -22.84 -27.53 -5.96
CA LEU A 94 -22.00 -28.67 -6.35
C LEU A 94 -22.04 -29.78 -5.31
N LEU A 95 -21.89 -29.43 -4.04
CA LEU A 95 -21.97 -30.39 -2.93
C LEU A 95 -23.37 -31.00 -2.80
N SER A 96 -24.45 -30.23 -3.03
CA SER A 96 -25.81 -30.77 -3.02
C SER A 96 -26.11 -31.76 -4.15
N ARG A 97 -25.28 -31.74 -5.19
CA ARG A 97 -25.36 -32.64 -6.36
C ARG A 97 -24.32 -33.76 -6.32
N ASP A 98 -23.64 -33.96 -5.19
CA ASP A 98 -22.54 -34.92 -5.03
C ASP A 98 -21.42 -34.79 -6.08
N LEU A 99 -21.24 -33.58 -6.64
CA LEU A 99 -20.17 -33.28 -7.58
C LEU A 99 -18.89 -32.89 -6.82
N PRO A 100 -17.72 -33.41 -7.22
CA PRO A 100 -16.45 -33.03 -6.60
C PRO A 100 -16.16 -31.55 -6.86
N LEU A 101 -15.68 -30.84 -5.82
CA LEU A 101 -15.16 -29.49 -5.98
C LEU A 101 -13.86 -29.52 -6.79
N PRO A 102 -13.58 -28.49 -7.63
CA PRO A 102 -12.30 -28.35 -8.29
C PRO A 102 -11.13 -28.38 -7.29
N ASP A 103 -9.99 -28.97 -7.70
CA ASP A 103 -8.81 -29.10 -6.86
C ASP A 103 -8.39 -27.75 -6.24
N GLY A 104 -8.15 -27.76 -4.93
CA GLY A 104 -7.76 -26.57 -4.15
C GLY A 104 -8.91 -25.79 -3.50
N MET A 105 -10.18 -26.10 -3.78
CA MET A 105 -11.32 -25.46 -3.10
C MET A 105 -11.85 -26.30 -1.94
N ARG A 106 -11.63 -25.84 -0.71
CA ARG A 106 -12.31 -26.37 0.48
C ARG A 106 -13.64 -25.61 0.69
N PRO A 107 -14.70 -26.28 1.16
CA PRO A 107 -15.89 -25.57 1.62
C PRO A 107 -15.49 -24.68 2.79
N ASP A 108 -15.75 -23.38 2.66
CA ASP A 108 -15.47 -22.40 3.70
C ASP A 108 -16.31 -22.73 4.93
N GLN A 109 -15.66 -23.25 5.98
CA GLN A 109 -16.25 -23.25 7.30
C GLN A 109 -16.10 -21.84 7.86
N ALA A 110 -17.18 -21.07 7.76
CA ALA A 110 -17.34 -19.83 8.50
C ALA A 110 -17.08 -20.08 10.00
N GLY A 111 -16.15 -19.32 10.58
CA GLY A 111 -16.00 -19.24 12.04
C GLY A 111 -15.11 -20.30 12.67
N LYS A 112 -13.80 -20.19 12.43
CA LYS A 112 -12.71 -20.27 13.42
C LYS A 112 -11.42 -20.17 12.64
N SER A 113 -10.79 -18.99 12.65
CA SER A 113 -9.34 -18.87 12.49
C SER A 113 -8.68 -19.54 13.69
N GLN A 114 -8.76 -20.86 13.75
CA GLN A 114 -7.64 -21.65 14.21
C GLN A 114 -6.86 -21.91 12.94
N VAL A 115 -5.59 -21.51 12.95
CA VAL A 115 -4.58 -22.04 12.05
C VAL A 115 -4.57 -23.56 12.26
N ARG A 116 -5.51 -24.26 11.65
CA ARG A 116 -5.50 -25.71 11.54
C ARG A 116 -4.71 -25.96 10.28
N ARG A 117 -3.39 -26.00 10.46
CA ARG A 117 -2.45 -26.51 9.47
C ARG A 117 -3.11 -27.77 8.89
N PRO A 118 -3.37 -27.83 7.58
CA PRO A 118 -3.86 -29.06 6.98
C PRO A 118 -2.87 -30.13 7.38
N GLN A 119 -3.34 -31.26 7.91
CA GLN A 119 -2.58 -32.49 7.85
C GLN A 119 -2.45 -32.82 6.36
N SER A 120 -1.49 -32.15 5.71
CA SER A 120 -1.02 -32.52 4.40
C SER A 120 -0.22 -33.81 4.58
N PRO A 121 0.01 -34.56 3.48
CA PRO A 121 0.94 -35.69 3.48
C PRO A 121 2.33 -35.39 4.12
N ASP A 122 2.69 -34.10 4.28
CA ASP A 122 3.85 -33.56 4.99
C ASP A 122 3.85 -33.86 6.51
N ASP A 123 2.69 -33.95 7.18
CA ASP A 123 2.68 -34.10 8.65
C ASP A 123 3.22 -35.47 9.10
N ALA A 124 3.04 -36.52 8.29
CA ALA A 124 3.65 -37.82 8.53
C ALA A 124 5.17 -37.79 8.31
N GLU A 125 5.63 -37.02 7.33
CA GLU A 125 7.05 -36.84 7.00
C GLU A 125 7.77 -35.97 8.04
N ILE A 126 7.15 -34.86 8.46
CA ILE A 126 7.60 -34.02 9.57
C ILE A 126 7.69 -34.83 10.86
N ASN A 127 6.67 -35.62 11.22
CA ASN A 127 6.72 -36.46 12.41
C ASN A 127 7.87 -37.49 12.35
N ARG A 128 8.14 -38.05 11.18
CA ARG A 128 9.28 -38.94 10.96
C ARG A 128 10.60 -38.22 11.15
N VAL A 129 10.76 -37.03 10.57
CA VAL A 129 11.96 -36.18 10.71
C VAL A 129 12.16 -35.74 12.16
N MET A 130 11.11 -35.31 12.85
CA MET A 130 11.16 -34.93 14.26
C MET A 130 11.63 -36.10 15.15
N SER A 131 11.18 -37.33 14.86
CA SER A 131 11.65 -38.51 15.60
C SER A 131 13.13 -38.83 15.39
N VAL A 132 13.68 -38.52 14.20
CA VAL A 132 15.11 -38.67 13.91
C VAL A 132 15.90 -37.60 14.63
N ILE A 133 15.43 -36.35 14.57
CA ILE A 133 16.04 -35.21 15.27
C ILE A 133 16.08 -35.47 16.79
N GLU A 134 14.99 -35.98 17.38
CA GLU A 134 14.94 -36.30 18.81
C GLU A 134 15.98 -37.37 19.19
N LYS A 135 16.10 -38.45 18.40
CA LYS A 135 17.06 -39.52 18.65
C LYS A 135 18.51 -39.05 18.53
N VAL A 136 18.79 -38.19 17.56
CA VAL A 136 20.11 -37.59 17.36
C VAL A 136 20.45 -36.65 18.51
N TRP A 137 19.51 -35.80 18.92
CA TRP A 137 19.70 -34.87 20.05
C TRP A 137 19.95 -35.62 21.37
N ARG A 138 19.16 -36.66 21.68
CA ARG A 138 19.35 -37.48 22.88
C ARG A 138 20.73 -38.12 22.92
N ARG A 139 21.19 -38.71 21.80
CA ARG A 139 22.54 -39.30 21.70
C ARG A 139 23.64 -38.26 21.85
N LEU A 140 23.47 -37.07 21.27
CA LEU A 140 24.44 -35.98 21.40
C LEU A 140 24.57 -35.53 22.86
N VAL A 141 23.45 -35.32 23.55
CA VAL A 141 23.44 -34.91 24.96
C VAL A 141 24.07 -35.99 25.85
N GLU A 142 23.75 -37.27 25.60
CA GLU A 142 24.37 -38.39 26.32
C GLU A 142 25.89 -38.44 26.14
N MET A 143 26.37 -38.21 24.91
CA MET A 143 27.79 -38.18 24.59
C MET A 143 28.50 -36.98 25.23
N ILE A 144 27.89 -35.80 25.23
CA ILE A 144 28.44 -34.62 25.91
C ILE A 144 28.51 -34.87 27.42
N ALA A 145 27.45 -35.44 28.01
CA ALA A 145 27.41 -35.76 29.43
C ALA A 145 28.43 -36.85 29.80
N SER A 146 28.69 -37.84 28.95
CA SER A 146 29.76 -38.82 29.19
C SER A 146 31.14 -38.16 29.17
N VAL A 147 31.41 -37.28 28.20
CA VAL A 147 32.68 -36.56 28.11
C VAL A 147 32.90 -35.63 29.32
N GLN A 148 31.88 -34.89 29.77
CA GLN A 148 31.99 -34.06 30.99
C GLN A 148 32.32 -34.90 32.23
N ARG A 149 31.68 -36.06 32.39
CA ARG A 149 31.97 -36.99 33.50
C ARG A 149 33.38 -37.57 33.43
N ASP A 150 33.87 -37.90 32.24
CA ASP A 150 35.23 -38.42 32.06
C ASP A 150 36.30 -37.36 32.33
N ILE A 151 36.04 -36.09 31.98
CA ILE A 151 36.92 -34.96 32.30
C ILE A 151 36.95 -34.69 33.80
N GLN A 152 35.79 -34.68 34.48
CA GLN A 152 35.73 -34.48 35.94
C GLN A 152 36.41 -35.60 36.74
N LYS A 153 36.45 -36.84 36.22
CA LYS A 153 37.16 -37.95 36.87
C LYS A 153 38.67 -37.92 36.66
N ARG A 154 39.16 -37.15 35.67
CA ARG A 154 40.59 -37.02 35.34
C ARG A 154 41.26 -35.81 35.99
N ILE A 155 40.50 -34.94 36.66
CA ILE A 155 40.98 -33.83 37.50
C ILE A 155 40.87 -34.28 38.96
#